data_AF-A0A958SU82-F1
#
_entry.id   AF-A0A958SU82-F1
#
_cell.length_a   1.000
_cell.length_b   1.000
_cell.length_c   1.000
_cell.angle_alpha   90.00
_cell.angle_beta   90.00
_cell.angle_gamma   90.00
#
_symmetry.space_group_name_H-M   'P 1'
#
loop_
_entity.id
_entity.type
_entity.pdbx_description
1 polymer ?
#
loop_
_entity_poly.entity_id
_entity_poly.type
_entity_poly.pdbx_seq_one_letter_code
_entity_poly.pdbx_strand_id
1 'polypeptide(L)'
;MYKFGPEGGKPEKLPIPEKEIDRATALHNELVERAAENDETLMEVYFEKGTFTEDEMRKGIKLGMLNHDLFPVFCVSALKDMGTGRLMGFIDNVAPAAADLKSEMSLEGHEVKPIKEAPTSLLVFKTLYLPNVGKVSFFKVKSGELKLNDKLTNSRTGEVEVINQLYIMDGKERNPVNKLSTGDIGAAIKLKDTEVNDTLYSGNQSITLKPIVFPEPRVFKSVSAENKNNEEKLFETLRRIHSQDPTLTVSYSNETNQQILACQGELHLSTVVWNLKNIHDIEAKFEKPKVNYRETIESGANADYRHKKQSGGAGQFGEVHLKVEAYFEGMDEPSGFNIRGKDEIVLPWGGKLVFYNCIVGGVIDARFLPSIQKGIMEVMENGPLTGSKARDVRVMVYDGKMHPVDSNDISFKIAGAHAFKQAFLAANPKLLEPVLSVTVKAPEESVGSVMTELQARRSIIQNIESNNNYQVLKCLMPQAEIFGFSTELRSLTQGKATFTSKFESYEPVPSYIQGELVKAELEYH
;
A
#
# COMPACT_ATOMS: atom_id res chain seq x y z
N MET A 1 8.68 50.96 5.79
CA MET A 1 7.59 50.59 4.86
C MET A 1 8.17 50.26 3.50
N TYR A 2 7.65 49.24 2.82
CA TYR A 2 7.94 49.03 1.40
C TYR A 2 6.78 49.52 0.55
N LYS A 3 7.11 50.31 -0.47
CA LYS A 3 6.15 50.80 -1.45
C LYS A 3 6.47 50.17 -2.79
N PHE A 4 5.56 49.35 -3.28
CA PHE A 4 5.65 48.71 -4.59
C PHE A 4 4.91 49.55 -5.64
N GLY A 5 5.41 49.56 -6.87
CA GLY A 5 4.68 50.10 -8.01
C GLY A 5 3.47 49.24 -8.39
N PRO A 6 2.60 49.70 -9.31
CA PRO A 6 1.43 48.96 -9.76
C PRO A 6 1.80 47.59 -10.40
N GLU A 7 2.95 47.53 -11.07
CA GLU A 7 3.49 46.33 -11.72
C GLU A 7 4.37 45.47 -10.79
N GLY A 8 4.50 45.83 -9.51
CA GLY A 8 5.36 45.08 -8.57
C GLY A 8 6.86 45.35 -8.71
N GLY A 9 7.67 44.33 -8.43
CA GLY A 9 9.12 44.34 -8.55
C GLY A 9 9.87 44.89 -7.33
N LYS A 10 10.94 45.64 -7.58
CA LYS A 10 11.81 46.17 -6.51
C LYS A 10 11.11 47.32 -5.77
N PRO A 11 10.89 47.21 -4.45
CA PRO A 11 10.18 48.26 -3.70
C PRO A 11 11.06 49.47 -3.43
N GLU A 12 10.42 50.63 -3.28
CA GLU A 12 10.99 51.80 -2.62
C GLU A 12 10.98 51.57 -1.09
N LYS A 13 12.11 51.85 -0.44
CA LYS A 13 12.25 51.73 1.01
C LYS A 13 11.92 53.07 1.67
N LEU A 14 10.84 53.12 2.42
CA LEU A 14 10.39 54.28 3.18
C LEU A 14 10.48 53.99 4.68
N PRO A 15 10.46 55.02 5.56
CA PRO A 15 10.31 54.83 7.01
C PRO A 15 9.08 53.98 7.36
N ILE A 16 9.09 53.33 8.52
CA ILE A 16 7.90 52.64 9.05
C ILE A 16 6.89 53.74 9.42
N PRO A 17 5.59 53.61 9.05
CA PRO A 17 4.60 54.61 9.42
C PRO A 17 4.46 54.66 10.94
N GLU A 18 4.32 55.85 11.53
CA GLU A 18 4.30 56.04 12.99
C GLU A 18 3.31 55.12 13.71
N LYS A 19 2.13 54.91 13.12
CA LYS A 19 1.08 54.04 13.66
C LYS A 19 1.46 52.55 13.76
N GLU A 20 2.46 52.10 13.02
CA GLU A 20 2.89 50.70 12.97
C GLU A 20 4.26 50.49 13.66
N ILE A 21 4.92 51.55 14.16
CA ILE A 21 6.24 51.44 14.79
C ILE A 21 6.21 50.52 16.00
N ASP A 22 5.22 50.69 16.89
CA ASP A 22 5.11 49.88 18.11
C ASP A 22 4.92 48.39 17.77
N ARG A 23 4.04 48.10 16.80
CA ARG A 23 3.77 46.74 16.34
C ARG A 23 5.00 46.12 15.66
N ALA A 24 5.69 46.88 14.80
CA ALA A 24 6.90 46.41 14.13
C ALA A 24 8.02 46.10 15.13
N THR A 25 8.16 46.93 16.17
CA THR A 25 9.14 46.73 17.25
C THR A 25 8.81 45.49 18.07
N ALA A 26 7.53 45.28 18.43
CA ALA A 26 7.11 44.07 19.14
C ALA A 26 7.38 42.79 18.33
N LEU A 27 7.03 42.76 17.05
CA LEU A 27 7.28 41.62 16.17
C LEU A 27 8.78 41.37 15.92
N HIS A 28 9.58 42.44 15.86
CA HIS A 28 11.02 42.31 15.75
C HIS A 28 11.62 41.67 17.00
N ASN A 29 11.19 42.11 18.19
CA ASN A 29 11.66 41.54 19.45
C ASN A 29 11.26 40.06 19.58
N GLU A 30 10.03 39.70 19.21
CA GLU A 30 9.59 38.30 19.19
C GLU A 30 10.45 37.45 18.25
N LEU A 31 10.79 37.96 17.05
CA LEU A 31 11.69 37.26 16.13
C LEU A 31 13.10 37.09 16.72
N VAL A 32 13.63 38.11 17.37
CA VAL A 32 14.96 38.09 18.02
C VAL A 32 14.98 37.06 19.15
N GLU A 33 13.97 37.06 20.01
CA GLU A 33 13.83 36.10 21.11
C GLU A 33 13.79 34.66 20.59
N ARG A 34 12.92 34.37 19.61
CA ARG A 34 12.84 33.03 19.00
C ARG A 34 14.11 32.61 18.29
N ALA A 35 14.87 33.55 17.71
CA ALA A 35 16.16 33.24 17.09
C ALA A 35 17.22 32.90 18.15
N ALA A 36 17.19 33.55 19.31
CA ALA A 36 18.11 33.31 20.43
C ALA A 36 17.90 31.94 21.08
N GLU A 37 16.65 31.48 21.20
CA GLU A 37 16.30 30.19 21.82
C GLU A 37 16.98 28.98 21.18
N ASN A 38 17.44 29.08 19.93
CA ASN A 38 17.98 27.95 19.17
C ASN A 38 19.50 27.73 19.37
N ASP A 39 20.20 28.60 20.13
CA ASP A 39 21.64 28.50 20.36
C ASP A 39 22.03 29.17 21.70
N GLU A 40 22.65 28.42 22.62
CA GLU A 40 23.02 28.91 23.95
C GLU A 40 23.92 30.15 23.91
N THR A 41 24.82 30.23 22.93
CA THR A 41 25.71 31.39 22.77
C THR A 41 24.97 32.63 22.28
N LEU A 42 23.95 32.46 21.44
CA LEU A 42 23.06 33.55 21.04
C LEU A 42 22.17 34.00 22.20
N MET A 43 21.72 33.07 23.05
CA MET A 43 20.96 33.39 24.25
C MET A 43 21.76 34.25 25.24
N GLU A 44 23.04 33.92 25.47
CA GLU A 44 23.94 34.73 26.30
C GLU A 44 24.12 36.14 25.73
N VAL A 45 24.38 36.27 24.42
CA VAL A 45 24.52 37.56 23.74
C VAL A 45 23.23 38.39 23.84
N TYR A 46 22.07 37.75 23.76
CA TYR A 46 20.79 38.42 23.95
C TYR A 46 20.61 38.94 25.37
N PHE A 47 20.96 38.16 26.40
CA PHE A 47 20.89 38.62 27.79
C PHE A 47 21.86 39.76 28.11
N GLU A 48 23.03 39.79 27.47
CA GLU A 48 24.03 40.85 27.68
C GLU A 48 23.71 42.15 26.92
N LYS A 49 23.31 42.05 25.65
CA LYS A 49 23.20 43.21 24.73
C LYS A 49 21.77 43.56 24.35
N GLY A 50 20.81 42.68 24.58
CA GLY A 50 19.39 42.85 24.24
C GLY A 50 19.07 42.88 22.74
N THR A 51 20.06 42.81 21.85
CA THR A 51 19.91 42.90 20.39
C THR A 51 20.95 42.06 19.66
N PHE A 52 20.63 41.61 18.45
CA PHE A 52 21.56 40.88 17.56
C PHE A 52 22.03 41.73 16.38
N THR A 53 23.23 41.43 15.90
CA THR A 53 23.65 41.80 14.55
C THR A 53 22.86 41.00 13.50
N GLU A 54 22.85 41.47 12.25
CA GLU A 54 22.17 40.75 11.17
C GLU A 54 22.71 39.31 10.98
N ASP A 55 24.02 39.11 11.13
CA ASP A 55 24.64 37.79 10.93
C ASP A 55 24.32 36.81 12.07
N GLU A 56 24.31 37.30 13.32
CA GLU A 56 23.87 36.51 14.48
C GLU A 56 22.39 36.09 14.33
N MET A 57 21.54 37.01 13.88
CA MET A 57 20.13 36.73 13.61
C MET A 57 19.95 35.68 12.51
N ARG A 58 20.72 35.78 11.41
CA ARG A 58 20.68 34.78 10.33
C ARG A 58 21.10 33.40 10.84
N LYS A 59 22.15 33.33 11.66
CA LYS A 59 22.63 32.07 12.26
C LYS A 59 21.55 31.43 13.14
N GLY A 60 20.94 32.21 14.05
CA GLY A 60 19.88 31.72 14.94
C GLY A 60 18.65 31.21 14.21
N ILE A 61 18.19 31.96 13.19
CA ILE A 61 17.06 31.55 12.34
C ILE A 61 17.41 30.27 11.57
N LYS A 62 18.61 30.17 10.99
CA LYS A 62 19.05 28.99 10.23
C LYS A 62 19.08 27.73 11.10
N LEU A 63 19.58 27.85 12.34
CA LEU A 63 19.59 26.74 13.30
C LEU A 63 18.16 26.33 13.71
N GLY A 64 17.30 27.30 14.02
CA GLY A 64 15.88 27.02 14.33
C GLY A 64 15.14 26.34 13.17
N MET A 65 15.45 26.71 11.93
CA MET A 65 14.91 26.04 10.74
C MET A 65 15.42 24.61 10.59
N LEU A 66 16.71 24.36 10.85
CA LEU A 66 17.30 23.01 10.77
C LEU A 66 16.71 22.03 11.79
N ASN A 67 16.30 22.53 12.96
CA ASN A 67 15.70 21.71 14.02
C ASN A 67 14.17 21.66 13.96
N HIS A 68 13.54 22.41 13.04
CA HIS A 68 12.09 22.57 12.91
C HIS A 68 11.41 23.27 14.10
N ASP A 69 12.14 24.12 14.82
CA ASP A 69 11.64 24.90 15.95
C ASP A 69 11.11 26.28 15.52
N LEU A 70 11.58 26.77 14.37
CA LEU A 70 11.24 28.10 13.85
C LEU A 70 10.79 28.02 12.38
N PHE A 71 9.61 28.59 12.11
CA PHE A 71 9.01 28.69 10.76
C PHE A 71 8.80 30.16 10.39
N PRO A 72 9.70 30.78 9.59
CA PRO A 72 9.58 32.18 9.22
C PRO A 72 8.33 32.45 8.38
N VAL A 73 7.58 33.51 8.72
CA VAL A 73 6.35 33.91 8.01
C VAL A 73 6.62 35.15 7.16
N PHE A 74 6.26 35.08 5.87
CA PHE A 74 6.41 36.18 4.92
C PHE A 74 5.06 36.62 4.38
N CYS A 75 4.88 37.93 4.21
CA CYS A 75 3.77 38.50 3.46
C CYS A 75 4.23 38.84 2.04
N VAL A 76 3.70 38.14 1.04
CA VAL A 76 4.03 38.35 -0.38
C VAL A 76 2.77 38.33 -1.24
N SER A 77 2.83 38.98 -2.41
CA SER A 77 1.83 38.81 -3.47
C SER A 77 2.54 38.32 -4.73
N ALA A 78 2.45 37.02 -5.00
CA ALA A 78 3.04 36.43 -6.20
C ALA A 78 2.38 36.96 -7.48
N LEU A 79 1.05 37.12 -7.47
CA LEU A 79 0.29 37.63 -8.63
C LEU A 79 0.71 39.04 -9.05
N LYS A 80 1.08 39.89 -8.09
CA LYS A 80 1.49 41.28 -8.33
C LYS A 80 3.01 41.47 -8.29
N ASP A 81 3.78 40.39 -8.22
CA ASP A 81 5.23 40.42 -8.02
C ASP A 81 5.70 41.34 -6.87
N MET A 82 5.02 41.28 -5.72
CA MET A 82 5.36 42.09 -4.55
C MET A 82 5.96 41.20 -3.44
N GLY A 83 7.22 41.44 -3.08
CA GLY A 83 7.90 40.76 -1.98
C GLY A 83 8.59 39.44 -2.33
N THR A 84 8.40 38.94 -3.56
CA THR A 84 9.06 37.74 -4.12
C THR A 84 10.58 37.82 -4.01
N GLY A 85 11.18 38.94 -4.41
CA GLY A 85 12.63 39.14 -4.31
C GLY A 85 13.16 39.10 -2.87
N ARG A 86 12.36 39.49 -1.87
CA ARG A 86 12.75 39.39 -0.45
C ARG A 86 12.74 37.95 0.03
N LEU A 87 11.74 37.18 -0.37
CA LEU A 87 11.68 35.74 -0.08
C LEU A 87 12.87 35.02 -0.73
N MET A 88 13.16 35.30 -2.01
CA MET A 88 14.32 34.70 -2.70
C MET A 88 15.64 35.08 -2.02
N GLY A 89 15.82 36.35 -1.64
CA GLY A 89 16.99 36.78 -0.89
C GLY A 89 17.11 36.11 0.49
N PHE A 90 15.98 35.83 1.15
CA PHE A 90 16.00 35.06 2.40
C PHE A 90 16.42 33.61 2.18
N ILE A 91 15.90 32.96 1.13
CA ILE A 91 16.28 31.57 0.78
C ILE A 91 17.79 31.49 0.53
N ASP A 92 18.34 32.44 -0.23
CA ASP A 92 19.77 32.46 -0.59
C ASP A 92 20.68 32.70 0.63
N ASN A 93 20.30 33.61 1.53
CA ASN A 93 21.18 34.06 2.61
C ASN A 93 20.96 33.37 3.97
N VAL A 94 19.80 32.73 4.18
CA VAL A 94 19.39 32.26 5.52
C VAL A 94 18.93 30.80 5.52
N ALA A 95 18.29 30.31 4.44
CA ALA A 95 17.80 28.95 4.44
C ALA A 95 18.96 27.93 4.54
N PRO A 96 18.73 26.77 5.17
CA PRO A 96 19.75 25.73 5.25
C PRO A 96 20.17 25.22 3.86
N ALA A 97 21.48 25.12 3.63
CA ALA A 97 22.05 24.53 2.44
C ALA A 97 22.34 23.04 2.64
N ALA A 98 22.66 22.33 1.56
CA ALA A 98 23.00 20.91 1.65
C ALA A 98 24.23 20.64 2.53
N ALA A 99 25.16 21.60 2.63
CA ALA A 99 26.33 21.51 3.50
C ALA A 99 26.00 21.60 5.00
N ASP A 100 24.82 22.13 5.35
CA ASP A 100 24.37 22.25 6.75
C ASP A 100 23.59 21.01 7.22
N LEU A 101 23.35 20.03 6.32
CA LEU A 101 22.66 18.80 6.66
C LEU A 101 23.53 17.93 7.57
N LYS A 102 22.89 17.37 8.61
CA LYS A 102 23.53 16.38 9.49
C LYS A 102 23.76 15.07 8.72
N SER A 103 24.79 14.32 9.11
CA SER A 103 25.00 12.95 8.62
C SER A 103 23.75 12.10 8.80
N GLU A 104 23.46 11.25 7.83
CA GLU A 104 22.37 10.27 7.92
C GLU A 104 22.92 8.85 8.07
N MET A 105 22.18 8.00 8.77
CA MET A 105 22.52 6.58 8.90
C MET A 105 21.83 5.80 7.77
N SER A 106 22.62 5.00 7.07
CA SER A 106 22.12 3.96 6.15
C SER A 106 21.36 2.86 6.91
N LEU A 107 20.59 2.05 6.19
CA LEU A 107 19.87 0.91 6.78
C LEU A 107 20.81 -0.16 7.34
N GLU A 108 22.01 -0.27 6.79
CA GLU A 108 23.06 -1.19 7.24
C GLU A 108 23.84 -0.68 8.47
N GLY A 109 23.58 0.55 8.93
CA GLY A 109 24.25 1.14 10.09
C GLY A 109 25.58 1.84 9.77
N HIS A 110 25.88 2.11 8.50
CA HIS A 110 26.99 2.97 8.09
C HIS A 110 26.58 4.44 8.06
N GLU A 111 27.49 5.31 8.52
CA GLU A 111 27.30 6.76 8.49
C GLU A 111 27.55 7.31 7.07
N VAL A 112 26.56 8.01 6.52
CA VAL A 112 26.65 8.72 5.23
C VAL A 112 26.89 10.20 5.51
N LYS A 113 28.16 10.61 5.35
CA LYS A 113 28.58 12.01 5.57
C LYS A 113 28.36 12.82 4.30
N PRO A 114 27.67 13.98 4.37
CA PRO A 114 27.41 14.81 3.21
C PRO A 114 28.63 15.66 2.81
N ILE A 115 29.76 15.01 2.54
CA ILE A 115 31.03 15.61 2.12
C ILE A 115 31.45 15.08 0.74
N LYS A 116 32.34 15.80 0.05
CA LYS A 116 32.76 15.46 -1.33
C LYS A 116 33.75 14.31 -1.38
N GLU A 117 34.51 14.12 -0.31
CA GLU A 117 35.60 13.14 -0.20
C GLU A 117 35.08 11.75 0.22
N ALA A 118 33.82 11.66 0.65
CA ALA A 118 33.19 10.39 1.00
C ALA A 118 32.89 9.55 -0.26
N PRO A 119 32.71 8.22 -0.11
CA PRO A 119 32.19 7.40 -1.20
C PRO A 119 30.86 7.95 -1.74
N THR A 120 30.69 7.90 -3.05
CA THR A 120 29.51 8.44 -3.73
C THR A 120 28.28 7.62 -3.36
N SER A 121 27.22 8.29 -2.90
CA SER A 121 25.90 7.72 -2.72
C SER A 121 24.83 8.69 -3.20
N LEU A 122 23.79 8.17 -3.83
CA LEU A 122 22.66 8.96 -4.31
C LEU A 122 21.35 8.22 -4.12
N LEU A 123 20.27 8.99 -3.95
CA LEU A 123 18.91 8.48 -3.84
C LEU A 123 18.11 8.91 -5.07
N VAL A 124 17.53 7.95 -5.78
CA VAL A 124 16.61 8.21 -6.89
C VAL A 124 15.23 8.50 -6.31
N PHE A 125 14.70 9.70 -6.50
CA PHE A 125 13.44 10.12 -5.89
C PHE A 125 12.29 10.29 -6.90
N LYS A 126 12.60 10.37 -8.20
CA LYS A 126 11.58 10.50 -9.25
C LYS A 126 12.06 9.89 -10.55
N THR A 127 11.16 9.22 -11.25
CA THR A 127 11.39 8.76 -12.62
C THR A 127 10.33 9.38 -13.52
N LEU A 128 10.71 9.76 -14.74
CA LEU A 128 9.80 10.21 -15.80
C LEU A 128 10.08 9.44 -17.09
N TYR A 129 9.03 9.15 -17.85
CA TYR A 129 9.15 8.63 -19.21
C TYR A 129 8.85 9.74 -20.21
N LEU A 130 9.88 10.20 -20.91
CA LEU A 130 9.75 11.24 -21.92
C LEU A 130 9.72 10.63 -23.34
N PRO A 131 8.84 11.11 -24.23
CA PRO A 131 8.86 10.71 -25.64
C PRO A 131 10.25 10.92 -26.26
N ASN A 132 10.72 9.97 -27.08
CA ASN A 132 12.02 9.97 -27.78
C ASN A 132 13.28 9.91 -26.89
N VAL A 133 13.18 10.14 -25.58
CA VAL A 133 14.31 10.08 -24.63
C VAL A 133 14.29 8.77 -23.84
N GLY A 134 13.11 8.31 -23.45
CA GLY A 134 12.92 7.14 -22.60
C GLY A 134 12.92 7.51 -21.12
N LYS A 135 13.39 6.58 -20.29
CA LYS A 135 13.44 6.69 -18.82
C LYS A 135 14.47 7.74 -18.39
N VAL A 136 14.01 8.73 -17.63
CA VAL A 136 14.82 9.77 -16.99
C VAL A 136 14.66 9.61 -15.47
N SER A 137 15.78 9.37 -14.78
CA SER A 137 15.82 9.16 -13.33
C SER A 137 16.44 10.37 -12.67
N PHE A 138 15.67 11.02 -11.80
CA PHE A 138 16.10 12.15 -10.98
C PHE A 138 16.60 11.63 -9.63
N PHE A 139 17.73 12.16 -9.22
CA PHE A 139 18.37 11.76 -7.98
C PHE A 139 19.00 12.95 -7.26
N LYS A 140 19.23 12.76 -5.96
CA LYS A 140 20.02 13.68 -5.13
C LYS A 140 21.30 12.98 -4.69
N VAL A 141 22.44 13.63 -4.91
CA VAL A 141 23.74 13.15 -4.39
C VAL A 141 23.79 13.42 -2.90
N LYS A 142 23.90 12.36 -2.09
CA LYS A 142 23.94 12.45 -0.63
C LYS A 142 25.35 12.51 -0.07
N SER A 143 26.30 11.85 -0.72
CA SER A 143 27.73 11.92 -0.39
C SER A 143 28.58 11.74 -1.64
N GLY A 144 29.82 12.18 -1.57
CA GLY A 144 30.82 12.01 -2.62
C GLY A 144 30.62 12.88 -3.86
N GLU A 145 31.15 12.42 -4.97
CA GLU A 145 31.07 13.10 -6.26
C GLU A 145 30.73 12.09 -7.35
N LEU A 146 29.78 12.45 -8.20
CA LEU A 146 29.37 11.64 -9.34
C LEU A 146 29.91 12.25 -10.62
N LYS A 147 30.65 11.47 -11.40
CA LYS A 147 31.22 11.84 -12.70
C LYS A 147 30.63 10.99 -13.81
N LEU A 148 30.77 11.47 -15.05
CA LEU A 148 30.42 10.67 -16.23
C LEU A 148 31.23 9.38 -16.29
N ASN A 149 30.55 8.29 -16.65
CA ASN A 149 31.05 6.92 -16.73
C ASN A 149 31.40 6.28 -15.38
N ASP A 150 31.03 6.89 -14.25
CA ASP A 150 31.11 6.23 -12.96
C ASP A 150 30.22 4.99 -12.93
N LYS A 151 30.72 3.97 -12.23
CA LYS A 151 30.01 2.72 -11.98
C LYS A 151 29.48 2.75 -10.55
N LEU A 152 28.17 2.70 -10.41
CA LEU A 152 27.50 2.64 -9.12
C LEU A 152 26.72 1.34 -8.99
N THR A 153 26.75 0.75 -7.82
CA THR A 153 25.98 -0.45 -7.50
C THR A 153 24.62 -0.02 -6.96
N ASN A 154 23.54 -0.62 -7.47
CA ASN A 154 22.21 -0.45 -6.89
C ASN A 154 22.08 -1.34 -5.66
N SER A 155 21.75 -0.76 -4.51
CA SER A 155 21.65 -1.51 -3.26
C SER A 155 20.50 -2.53 -3.22
N ARG A 156 19.43 -2.32 -4.00
CA ARG A 156 18.27 -3.25 -4.06
C ARG A 156 18.55 -4.47 -4.93
N THR A 157 19.16 -4.29 -6.09
CA THR A 157 19.36 -5.37 -7.08
C THR A 157 20.76 -5.97 -7.04
N GLY A 158 21.75 -5.25 -6.50
CA GLY A 158 23.17 -5.63 -6.58
C GLY A 158 23.80 -5.38 -7.96
N GLU A 159 23.02 -4.92 -8.93
CA GLU A 159 23.48 -4.66 -10.29
C GLU A 159 24.28 -3.36 -10.38
N VAL A 160 25.23 -3.33 -11.31
CA VAL A 160 26.08 -2.16 -11.55
C VAL A 160 25.53 -1.31 -12.68
N GLU A 161 25.22 -0.06 -12.37
CA GLU A 161 24.76 0.97 -13.29
C GLU A 161 25.92 1.86 -13.74
N VAL A 162 25.96 2.19 -15.02
CA VAL A 162 26.97 3.08 -15.61
C VAL A 162 26.33 4.42 -15.97
N ILE A 163 26.83 5.49 -15.36
CA ILE A 163 26.27 6.84 -15.54
C ILE A 163 26.82 7.49 -16.80
N ASN A 164 26.26 7.15 -17.96
CA ASN A 164 26.76 7.60 -19.27
C ASN A 164 26.53 9.09 -19.55
N GLN A 165 25.45 9.67 -19.01
CA GLN A 165 25.06 11.06 -19.24
C GLN A 165 24.45 11.65 -17.97
N LEU A 166 24.79 12.90 -17.70
CA LEU A 166 24.34 13.66 -16.53
C LEU A 166 23.78 15.00 -16.97
N TYR A 167 22.67 15.39 -16.35
CA TYR A 167 21.99 16.63 -16.64
C TYR A 167 21.57 17.36 -15.36
N ILE A 168 21.66 18.69 -15.40
CA ILE A 168 20.87 19.57 -14.54
C ILE A 168 19.62 19.97 -15.33
N MET A 169 18.45 19.84 -14.70
CA MET A 169 17.16 20.05 -15.34
C MET A 169 16.64 21.45 -15.01
N ASP A 170 16.34 22.25 -16.02
CA ASP A 170 15.66 23.55 -15.87
C ASP A 170 14.33 23.51 -16.63
N GLY A 171 13.28 23.07 -15.94
CA GLY A 171 11.99 22.78 -16.55
C GLY A 171 12.11 21.71 -17.65
N LYS A 172 11.94 22.13 -18.92
CA LYS A 172 12.07 21.25 -20.09
C LYS A 172 13.50 21.23 -20.66
N GLU A 173 14.34 22.17 -20.26
CA GLU A 173 15.71 22.29 -20.74
C GLU A 173 16.64 21.34 -19.96
N ARG A 174 17.58 20.75 -20.70
CA ARG A 174 18.51 19.75 -20.18
C ARG A 174 19.91 20.26 -20.38
N ASN A 175 20.54 20.67 -19.29
CA ASN A 175 21.90 21.22 -19.31
C ASN A 175 22.88 20.08 -19.03
N PRO A 176 23.64 19.59 -20.03
CA PRO A 176 24.60 18.51 -19.81
C PRO A 176 25.71 18.96 -18.88
N VAL A 177 26.05 18.11 -17.92
CA VAL A 177 27.14 18.35 -16.96
C VAL A 177 28.06 17.14 -16.91
N ASN A 178 29.32 17.37 -16.55
CA ASN A 178 30.31 16.29 -16.46
C ASN A 178 30.44 15.72 -15.04
N LYS A 179 29.86 16.41 -14.06
CA LYS A 179 30.03 16.11 -12.64
C LYS A 179 28.90 16.72 -11.82
N LEU A 180 28.51 16.03 -10.75
CA LEU A 180 27.66 16.51 -9.67
C LEU A 180 28.34 16.20 -8.32
N SER A 181 28.21 17.08 -7.34
CA SER A 181 28.79 16.93 -6.00
C SER A 181 27.69 16.75 -4.96
N THR A 182 28.07 16.38 -3.74
CA THR A 182 27.15 16.27 -2.60
C THR A 182 26.21 17.47 -2.47
N GLY A 183 24.91 17.18 -2.38
CA GLY A 183 23.85 18.17 -2.29
C GLY A 183 23.13 18.44 -3.61
N ASP A 184 23.80 18.21 -4.74
CA ASP A 184 23.25 18.48 -6.07
C ASP A 184 22.11 17.52 -6.40
N ILE A 185 21.15 18.04 -7.17
CA ILE A 185 20.07 17.28 -7.79
C ILE A 185 20.35 17.20 -9.28
N GLY A 186 20.37 15.98 -9.81
CA GLY A 186 20.62 15.72 -11.21
C GLY A 186 19.67 14.71 -11.81
N ALA A 187 19.78 14.53 -13.11
CA ALA A 187 19.09 13.50 -13.85
C ALA A 187 20.06 12.68 -14.70
N ALA A 188 19.84 11.36 -14.72
CA ALA A 188 20.47 10.42 -15.64
C ALA A 188 19.42 9.81 -16.54
N ILE A 189 19.84 9.34 -17.71
CA ILE A 189 18.93 8.68 -18.66
C ILE A 189 19.33 7.22 -18.87
N LYS A 190 18.34 6.39 -19.18
CA LYS A 190 18.53 4.97 -19.56
C LYS A 190 19.24 4.10 -18.51
N LEU A 191 19.02 4.39 -17.22
CA LEU A 191 19.35 3.44 -16.15
C LEU A 191 18.42 2.23 -16.27
N LYS A 192 18.97 1.03 -16.24
CA LYS A 192 18.23 -0.20 -16.57
C LYS A 192 17.49 -0.75 -15.37
N ASP A 193 18.21 -0.92 -14.27
CA ASP A 193 17.80 -1.66 -13.08
C ASP A 193 17.63 -0.71 -11.89
N THR A 194 17.20 0.53 -12.16
CA THR A 194 17.07 1.62 -11.18
C THR A 194 15.65 2.18 -11.14
N GLU A 195 14.99 2.13 -9.99
CA GLU A 195 13.64 2.64 -9.74
C GLU A 195 13.61 3.76 -8.68
N VAL A 196 12.44 4.36 -8.46
CA VAL A 196 12.24 5.32 -7.35
C VAL A 196 12.52 4.63 -6.01
N ASN A 197 13.14 5.35 -5.08
CA ASN A 197 13.69 4.88 -3.80
C ASN A 197 14.95 4.02 -3.88
N ASP A 198 15.47 3.72 -5.07
CA ASP A 198 16.74 3.01 -5.15
C ASP A 198 17.90 3.91 -4.73
N THR A 199 18.85 3.30 -4.02
CA THR A 199 20.14 3.91 -3.70
C THR A 199 21.19 3.39 -4.67
N LEU A 200 21.90 4.30 -5.34
CA LEU A 200 23.10 3.95 -6.09
C LEU A 200 24.31 4.41 -5.30
N TYR A 201 25.27 3.52 -5.07
CA TYR A 201 26.46 3.82 -4.28
C TYR A 201 27.74 3.30 -4.93
N SER A 202 28.88 3.81 -4.49
CA SER A 202 30.22 3.35 -4.87
C SER A 202 30.96 2.81 -3.66
N GLY A 203 31.96 1.96 -3.92
CA GLY A 203 32.81 1.36 -2.89
C GLY A 203 32.38 -0.07 -2.53
N ASN A 204 33.07 -0.64 -1.54
CA ASN A 204 32.93 -2.05 -1.17
C ASN A 204 31.85 -2.30 -0.10
N GLN A 205 31.41 -1.26 0.59
CA GLN A 205 30.40 -1.36 1.64
C GLN A 205 29.02 -1.06 1.06
N SER A 206 28.06 -1.94 1.29
CA SER A 206 26.66 -1.67 0.93
C SER A 206 26.13 -0.49 1.70
N ILE A 207 25.56 0.46 0.97
CA ILE A 207 24.89 1.63 1.52
C ILE A 207 23.49 1.67 0.92
N THR A 208 22.47 1.56 1.78
CA THR A 208 21.07 1.82 1.44
C THR A 208 20.60 3.03 2.22
N LEU A 209 20.23 4.08 1.50
CA LEU A 209 19.66 5.29 2.08
C LEU A 209 18.22 5.03 2.52
N LYS A 210 17.74 5.78 3.52
CA LYS A 210 16.36 5.65 4.00
C LYS A 210 15.38 5.97 2.85
N PRO A 211 14.48 5.05 2.48
CA PRO A 211 13.55 5.27 1.39
C PRO A 211 12.48 6.29 1.75
N ILE A 212 11.91 6.94 0.74
CA ILE A 212 10.72 7.78 0.90
C ILE A 212 9.53 6.88 1.21
N VAL A 213 8.87 7.10 2.34
CA VAL A 213 7.66 6.37 2.71
C VAL A 213 6.48 6.98 1.97
N PHE A 214 5.88 6.21 1.06
CA PHE A 214 4.68 6.62 0.34
C PHE A 214 3.41 6.28 1.15
N PRO A 215 2.37 7.12 1.08
CA PRO A 215 1.11 6.85 1.76
C PRO A 215 0.40 5.62 1.17
N GLU A 216 -0.26 4.85 2.04
CA GLU A 216 -1.09 3.72 1.63
C GLU A 216 -2.26 4.18 0.72
N PRO A 217 -2.64 3.38 -0.28
CA PRO A 217 -3.78 3.69 -1.14
C PRO A 217 -5.10 3.76 -0.37
N ARG A 218 -6.01 4.64 -0.82
CA ARG A 218 -7.33 4.88 -0.21
C ARG A 218 -8.50 4.48 -1.10
N VAL A 219 -8.26 4.36 -2.40
CA VAL A 219 -9.25 3.99 -3.40
C VAL A 219 -8.74 2.78 -4.16
N PHE A 220 -9.59 1.77 -4.29
CA PHE A 220 -9.32 0.53 -5.03
C PHE A 220 -10.38 0.35 -6.11
N LYS A 221 -9.96 0.07 -7.34
CA LYS A 221 -10.81 -0.23 -8.49
C LYS A 221 -10.30 -1.46 -9.20
N SER A 222 -11.19 -2.31 -9.68
CA SER A 222 -10.79 -3.25 -10.73
C SER A 222 -10.65 -2.46 -12.03
N VAL A 223 -9.63 -2.80 -12.82
CA VAL A 223 -9.34 -2.13 -14.10
C VAL A 223 -9.27 -3.16 -15.22
N SER A 224 -9.92 -2.88 -16.34
CA SER A 224 -9.85 -3.69 -17.55
C SER A 224 -9.92 -2.80 -18.79
N ALA A 225 -9.40 -3.26 -19.92
CA ALA A 225 -9.53 -2.52 -21.17
C ALA A 225 -10.95 -2.67 -21.72
N GLU A 226 -11.53 -1.62 -22.31
CA GLU A 226 -12.83 -1.75 -22.99
C GLU A 226 -12.75 -2.73 -24.16
N ASN A 227 -11.61 -2.72 -24.86
CA ASN A 227 -11.28 -3.64 -25.93
C ASN A 227 -10.19 -4.61 -25.46
N LYS A 228 -10.47 -5.92 -25.52
CA LYS A 228 -9.53 -6.98 -25.12
C LYS A 228 -8.18 -6.91 -25.84
N ASN A 229 -8.13 -6.39 -27.07
CA ASN A 229 -6.86 -6.24 -27.80
C ASN A 229 -5.91 -5.21 -27.16
N ASN A 230 -6.41 -4.33 -26.30
CA ASN A 230 -5.62 -3.29 -25.64
C ASN A 230 -5.18 -3.69 -24.22
N GLU A 231 -5.48 -4.90 -23.76
CA GLU A 231 -5.29 -5.31 -22.37
C GLU A 231 -3.81 -5.42 -21.97
N GLU A 232 -2.98 -5.98 -22.84
CA GLU A 232 -1.51 -6.02 -22.65
C GLU A 232 -0.91 -4.61 -22.63
N LYS A 233 -1.34 -3.74 -23.55
CA LYS A 233 -0.90 -2.34 -23.63
C LYS A 233 -1.31 -1.54 -22.39
N LEU A 234 -2.53 -1.76 -21.88
CA LEU A 234 -3.02 -1.15 -20.64
C LEU A 234 -2.13 -1.53 -19.46
N PHE A 235 -1.85 -2.81 -19.31
CA PHE A 235 -1.03 -3.32 -18.21
C PHE A 235 0.40 -2.77 -18.24
N GLU A 236 1.03 -2.75 -19.41
CA GLU A 236 2.36 -2.17 -19.57
C GLU A 236 2.35 -0.66 -19.24
N THR A 237 1.31 0.05 -19.67
CA THR A 237 1.15 1.49 -19.42
C THR A 237 0.97 1.76 -17.92
N LEU A 238 0.10 1.01 -17.24
CA LEU A 238 -0.12 1.15 -15.80
C LEU A 238 1.16 0.86 -15.00
N ARG A 239 1.96 -0.13 -15.40
CA ARG A 239 3.29 -0.37 -14.80
C ARG A 239 4.25 0.81 -14.99
N ARG A 240 4.26 1.42 -16.19
CA ARG A 240 5.06 2.63 -16.44
C ARG A 240 4.56 3.82 -15.62
N ILE A 241 3.26 3.96 -15.41
CA ILE A 241 2.71 5.00 -14.52
C ILE A 241 3.15 4.74 -13.07
N HIS A 242 3.01 3.50 -12.57
CA HIS A 242 3.47 3.10 -11.24
C HIS A 242 4.96 3.42 -11.00
N SER A 243 5.83 3.14 -11.99
CA SER A 243 7.27 3.46 -11.86
C SER A 243 7.57 4.96 -11.75
N GLN A 244 6.66 5.82 -12.24
CA GLN A 244 6.76 7.28 -12.13
C GLN A 244 6.07 7.82 -10.87
N ASP A 245 5.03 7.14 -10.42
CA ASP A 245 4.24 7.46 -9.23
C ASP A 245 4.03 6.19 -8.37
N PRO A 246 4.90 5.96 -7.38
CA PRO A 246 4.79 4.80 -6.48
C PRO A 246 3.52 4.80 -5.62
N THR A 247 2.78 5.91 -5.55
CA THR A 247 1.51 6.00 -4.80
C THR A 247 0.32 5.42 -5.55
N LEU A 248 0.51 5.10 -6.84
CA LEU A 248 -0.41 4.32 -7.65
C LEU A 248 0.10 2.89 -7.73
N THR A 249 -0.63 1.93 -7.19
CA THR A 249 -0.22 0.51 -7.20
C THR A 249 -1.11 -0.30 -8.11
N VAL A 250 -0.53 -1.31 -8.77
CA VAL A 250 -1.20 -2.20 -9.70
C VAL A 250 -0.87 -3.62 -9.28
N SER A 251 -1.89 -4.42 -8.97
CA SER A 251 -1.74 -5.81 -8.58
C SER A 251 -2.76 -6.68 -9.31
N TYR A 252 -2.43 -7.96 -9.51
CA TYR A 252 -3.38 -8.93 -10.05
C TYR A 252 -3.89 -9.83 -8.93
N SER A 253 -5.20 -9.89 -8.76
CA SER A 253 -5.83 -10.84 -7.86
C SER A 253 -6.02 -12.17 -8.57
N ASN A 254 -5.20 -13.16 -8.22
CA ASN A 254 -5.33 -14.54 -8.74
C ASN A 254 -6.66 -15.20 -8.33
N GLU A 255 -7.28 -14.74 -7.24
CA GLU A 255 -8.55 -15.32 -6.76
C GLU A 255 -9.75 -14.82 -7.57
N THR A 256 -9.78 -13.53 -7.89
CA THR A 256 -10.90 -12.91 -8.61
C THR A 256 -10.63 -12.74 -10.10
N ASN A 257 -9.42 -13.05 -10.55
CA ASN A 257 -8.93 -12.81 -11.91
C ASN A 257 -9.11 -11.35 -12.36
N GLN A 258 -8.90 -10.40 -11.44
CA GLN A 258 -9.03 -8.97 -11.69
C GLN A 258 -7.69 -8.27 -11.50
N GLN A 259 -7.37 -7.34 -12.41
CA GLN A 259 -6.35 -6.33 -12.16
C GLN A 259 -6.94 -5.29 -11.21
N ILE A 260 -6.25 -5.03 -10.11
CA ILE A 260 -6.63 -4.05 -9.10
C ILE A 260 -5.69 -2.86 -9.21
N LEU A 261 -6.27 -1.69 -9.46
CA LEU A 261 -5.62 -0.40 -9.37
C LEU A 261 -5.93 0.23 -8.02
N ALA A 262 -4.91 0.62 -7.27
CA ALA A 262 -5.08 1.39 -6.05
C ALA A 262 -4.39 2.76 -6.15
N CYS A 263 -5.03 3.80 -5.61
CA CYS A 263 -4.53 5.17 -5.66
C CYS A 263 -4.97 6.00 -4.45
N GLN A 264 -4.53 7.26 -4.41
CA GLN A 264 -4.68 8.15 -3.24
C GLN A 264 -6.08 8.80 -3.11
N GLY A 265 -6.92 8.72 -4.14
CA GLY A 265 -8.25 9.33 -4.15
C GLY A 265 -8.83 9.50 -5.55
N GLU A 266 -10.08 9.95 -5.63
CA GLU A 266 -10.82 10.09 -6.90
C GLU A 266 -10.16 11.06 -7.90
N LEU A 267 -9.52 12.13 -7.42
CA LEU A 267 -8.77 13.03 -8.30
C LEU A 267 -7.55 12.34 -8.91
N HIS A 268 -6.83 11.55 -8.12
CA HIS A 268 -5.68 10.77 -8.62
C HIS A 268 -6.17 9.70 -9.61
N LEU A 269 -7.28 9.01 -9.32
CA LEU A 269 -7.89 8.12 -10.31
C LEU A 269 -8.24 8.87 -11.62
N SER A 270 -8.84 10.05 -11.51
CA SER A 270 -9.24 10.87 -12.66
C SER A 270 -8.05 11.29 -13.53
N THR A 271 -6.90 11.62 -12.93
CA THR A 271 -5.69 11.94 -13.70
C THR A 271 -5.15 10.72 -14.44
N VAL A 272 -5.27 9.52 -13.86
CA VAL A 272 -4.90 8.26 -14.51
C VAL A 272 -5.82 7.95 -15.68
N VAL A 273 -7.14 8.07 -15.49
CA VAL A 273 -8.13 7.90 -16.59
C VAL A 273 -7.83 8.88 -17.72
N TRP A 274 -7.61 10.15 -17.38
CA TRP A 274 -7.27 11.18 -18.36
C TRP A 274 -5.95 10.86 -19.09
N ASN A 275 -4.93 10.38 -18.38
CA ASN A 275 -3.64 10.00 -18.94
C ASN A 275 -3.78 8.82 -19.93
N LEU A 276 -4.46 7.75 -19.52
CA LEU A 276 -4.73 6.58 -20.35
C LEU A 276 -5.44 6.97 -21.65
N LYS A 277 -6.48 7.80 -21.55
CA LYS A 277 -7.26 8.24 -22.72
C LYS A 277 -6.51 9.20 -23.62
N ASN A 278 -5.93 10.27 -23.06
CA ASN A 278 -5.42 11.40 -23.87
C ASN A 278 -3.95 11.24 -24.29
N ILE A 279 -3.16 10.45 -23.56
CA ILE A 279 -1.73 10.23 -23.86
C ILE A 279 -1.51 8.88 -24.54
N HIS A 280 -2.22 7.84 -24.07
CA HIS A 280 -1.97 6.46 -24.52
C HIS A 280 -3.06 5.90 -25.46
N ASP A 281 -4.16 6.64 -25.65
CA ASP A 281 -5.31 6.24 -26.46
C ASP A 281 -5.88 4.89 -26.02
N ILE A 282 -6.08 4.74 -24.71
CA ILE A 282 -6.61 3.53 -24.08
C ILE A 282 -7.87 3.90 -23.30
N GLU A 283 -9.00 3.32 -23.72
CA GLU A 283 -10.23 3.36 -22.94
C GLU A 283 -10.26 2.15 -21.99
N ALA A 284 -10.39 2.45 -20.70
CA ALA A 284 -10.38 1.47 -19.62
C ALA A 284 -11.65 1.58 -18.78
N LYS A 285 -12.20 0.44 -18.36
CA LYS A 285 -13.32 0.34 -17.43
C LYS A 285 -12.80 0.20 -16.01
N PHE A 286 -13.44 0.93 -15.10
CA PHE A 286 -13.15 0.90 -13.67
C PHE A 286 -14.39 0.48 -12.89
N GLU A 287 -14.29 -0.62 -12.15
CA GLU A 287 -15.42 -1.19 -11.42
C GLU A 287 -15.07 -1.41 -9.94
N LYS A 288 -16.08 -1.79 -9.13
CA LYS A 288 -15.85 -2.21 -7.75
C LYS A 288 -15.07 -3.53 -7.76
N PRO A 289 -13.93 -3.64 -7.06
CA PRO A 289 -13.24 -4.90 -6.89
C PRO A 289 -14.14 -5.96 -6.28
N LYS A 290 -14.06 -7.20 -6.76
CA LYS A 290 -14.72 -8.33 -6.10
C LYS A 290 -14.09 -8.57 -4.73
N VAL A 291 -14.94 -8.87 -3.75
CA VAL A 291 -14.50 -9.19 -2.38
C VAL A 291 -14.16 -10.68 -2.34
N ASN A 292 -13.02 -11.01 -1.73
CA ASN A 292 -12.57 -12.39 -1.58
C ASN A 292 -13.31 -13.04 -0.40
N TYR A 293 -14.54 -13.49 -0.60
CA TYR A 293 -15.27 -14.24 0.42
C TYR A 293 -14.64 -15.62 0.67
N ARG A 294 -15.02 -16.25 1.78
CA ARG A 294 -14.68 -17.64 2.11
C ARG A 294 -15.92 -18.39 2.54
N GLU A 295 -15.88 -19.71 2.46
CA GLU A 295 -16.96 -20.57 2.93
C GLU A 295 -16.50 -21.42 4.11
N THR A 296 -17.39 -21.66 5.06
CA THR A 296 -17.19 -22.63 6.13
C THR A 296 -18.54 -23.28 6.47
N ILE A 297 -18.58 -24.15 7.46
CA ILE A 297 -19.79 -24.84 7.92
C ILE A 297 -19.97 -24.59 9.42
N GLU A 298 -21.22 -24.56 9.89
CA GLU A 298 -21.51 -24.36 11.32
C GLU A 298 -21.90 -25.66 12.04
N SER A 299 -22.42 -26.66 11.31
CA SER A 299 -22.86 -27.93 11.88
C SER A 299 -22.13 -29.12 11.25
N GLY A 300 -22.33 -30.31 11.84
CA GLY A 300 -21.83 -31.55 11.28
C GLY A 300 -22.87 -32.21 10.37
N ALA A 301 -22.43 -32.77 9.24
CA ALA A 301 -23.30 -33.54 8.35
C ALA A 301 -22.59 -34.77 7.78
N ASN A 302 -23.37 -35.82 7.54
CA ASN A 302 -22.91 -37.02 6.85
C ASN A 302 -23.40 -36.99 5.41
N ALA A 303 -22.59 -37.49 4.48
CA ALA A 303 -23.05 -37.79 3.14
C ALA A 303 -22.28 -38.97 2.55
N ASP A 304 -22.93 -39.65 1.62
CA ASP A 304 -22.36 -40.72 0.83
C ASP A 304 -22.56 -40.45 -0.66
N TYR A 305 -21.56 -40.84 -1.45
CA TYR A 305 -21.69 -40.79 -2.91
C TYR A 305 -21.08 -42.02 -3.55
N ARG A 306 -21.84 -42.61 -4.48
CA ARG A 306 -21.44 -43.75 -5.29
C ARG A 306 -21.25 -43.35 -6.74
N HIS A 307 -20.00 -43.27 -7.17
CA HIS A 307 -19.63 -43.11 -8.57
C HIS A 307 -19.62 -44.46 -9.27
N LYS A 308 -20.46 -44.63 -10.29
CA LYS A 308 -20.44 -45.81 -11.18
C LYS A 308 -20.61 -45.36 -12.62
N LYS A 309 -19.59 -45.57 -13.45
CA LYS A 309 -19.65 -45.28 -14.89
C LYS A 309 -19.14 -46.47 -15.70
N GLN A 310 -20.02 -46.97 -16.55
CA GLN A 310 -19.71 -47.95 -17.60
C GLN A 310 -19.76 -47.22 -18.95
N SER A 311 -18.74 -46.39 -19.24
CA SER A 311 -18.49 -45.95 -20.62
C SER A 311 -17.63 -47.00 -21.32
N GLY A 312 -17.62 -47.07 -22.65
CA GLY A 312 -16.91 -48.09 -23.46
C GLY A 312 -15.38 -48.16 -23.33
N GLY A 313 -14.79 -47.58 -22.27
CA GLY A 313 -13.39 -47.72 -21.86
C GLY A 313 -13.27 -48.42 -20.50
N ALA A 314 -12.23 -48.10 -19.71
CA ALA A 314 -12.04 -48.67 -18.38
C ALA A 314 -13.23 -48.33 -17.45
N GLY A 315 -13.75 -49.34 -16.75
CA GLY A 315 -14.82 -49.16 -15.76
C GLY A 315 -14.39 -48.20 -14.64
N GLN A 316 -15.36 -47.46 -14.10
CA GLN A 316 -15.15 -46.56 -12.97
C GLN A 316 -16.13 -46.90 -11.85
N PHE A 317 -15.57 -47.17 -10.67
CA PHE A 317 -16.33 -47.46 -9.45
C PHE A 317 -15.63 -46.89 -8.21
N GLY A 318 -16.36 -46.12 -7.42
CA GLY A 318 -15.92 -45.69 -6.10
C GLY A 318 -17.12 -45.23 -5.26
N GLU A 319 -17.20 -45.68 -4.02
CA GLU A 319 -18.21 -45.22 -3.06
C GLU A 319 -17.50 -44.72 -1.82
N VAL A 320 -17.83 -43.51 -1.39
CA VAL A 320 -17.21 -42.84 -0.24
C VAL A 320 -18.30 -42.35 0.69
N HIS A 321 -18.19 -42.70 1.98
CA HIS A 321 -19.05 -42.21 3.05
C HIS A 321 -18.19 -41.35 3.97
N LEU A 322 -18.60 -40.10 4.15
CA LEU A 322 -17.86 -39.14 4.96
C LEU A 322 -18.78 -38.34 5.86
N LYS A 323 -18.19 -37.85 6.94
CA LYS A 323 -18.74 -36.81 7.80
C LYS A 323 -17.92 -35.55 7.62
N VAL A 324 -18.56 -34.39 7.61
CA VAL A 324 -17.90 -33.09 7.68
C VAL A 324 -18.34 -32.39 8.96
N GLU A 325 -17.43 -31.64 9.57
CA GLU A 325 -17.68 -30.81 10.74
C GLU A 325 -16.85 -29.54 10.66
N ALA A 326 -17.32 -28.46 11.28
CA ALA A 326 -16.54 -27.23 11.43
C ALA A 326 -15.24 -27.52 12.20
N TYR A 327 -14.13 -26.92 11.79
CA TYR A 327 -12.85 -27.05 12.50
C TYR A 327 -12.49 -25.75 13.21
N PHE A 328 -11.97 -25.87 14.44
CA PHE A 328 -11.27 -24.78 15.12
C PHE A 328 -10.05 -25.32 15.86
N GLU A 329 -9.07 -24.43 16.07
CA GLU A 329 -7.80 -24.78 16.70
C GLU A 329 -8.02 -25.26 18.15
N GLY A 330 -7.44 -26.40 18.51
CA GLY A 330 -7.57 -26.96 19.86
C GLY A 330 -8.87 -27.75 20.12
N MET A 331 -9.66 -28.04 19.09
CA MET A 331 -10.81 -28.95 19.20
C MET A 331 -10.37 -30.39 19.52
N ASP A 332 -11.14 -31.10 20.35
CA ASP A 332 -10.94 -32.52 20.64
C ASP A 332 -11.04 -33.39 19.38
N GLU A 333 -10.34 -34.52 19.40
CA GLU A 333 -10.39 -35.54 18.35
C GLU A 333 -11.83 -36.08 18.18
N PRO A 334 -12.25 -36.42 16.95
CA PRO A 334 -13.62 -36.83 16.67
C PRO A 334 -13.99 -38.11 17.43
N SER A 335 -15.09 -38.05 18.19
CA SER A 335 -15.60 -39.18 18.96
C SER A 335 -16.48 -40.10 18.11
N GLY A 336 -16.49 -41.40 18.44
CA GLY A 336 -17.31 -42.41 17.73
C GLY A 336 -16.71 -42.95 16.43
N PHE A 337 -15.48 -42.57 16.09
CA PHE A 337 -14.77 -43.07 14.91
C PHE A 337 -13.44 -43.73 15.30
N ASN A 338 -13.03 -44.77 14.56
CA ASN A 338 -11.74 -45.43 14.75
C ASN A 338 -10.65 -44.66 13.98
N ILE A 339 -9.97 -43.73 14.64
CA ILE A 339 -8.94 -42.90 14.02
C ILE A 339 -7.70 -43.74 13.70
N ARG A 340 -7.38 -43.87 12.40
CA ARG A 340 -6.20 -44.61 11.91
C ARG A 340 -5.13 -43.72 11.31
N GLY A 341 -5.51 -42.51 10.90
CA GLY A 341 -4.62 -41.52 10.33
C GLY A 341 -5.25 -40.13 10.37
N LYS A 342 -4.41 -39.12 10.45
CA LYS A 342 -4.79 -37.71 10.53
C LYS A 342 -3.81 -36.90 9.70
N ASP A 343 -4.33 -36.15 8.74
CA ASP A 343 -3.57 -35.23 7.91
C ASP A 343 -4.11 -33.80 8.14
N GLU A 344 -3.26 -32.92 8.67
CA GLU A 344 -3.57 -31.50 8.83
C GLU A 344 -2.96 -30.72 7.67
N ILE A 345 -3.81 -30.06 6.89
CA ILE A 345 -3.42 -29.35 5.67
C ILE A 345 -3.69 -27.87 5.88
N VAL A 346 -2.63 -27.06 5.90
CA VAL A 346 -2.74 -25.60 5.90
C VAL A 346 -3.09 -25.15 4.48
N LEU A 347 -4.20 -24.42 4.34
CA LEU A 347 -4.73 -24.03 3.04
C LEU A 347 -4.00 -22.78 2.51
N PRO A 348 -3.65 -22.71 1.21
CA PRO A 348 -2.99 -21.54 0.63
C PRO A 348 -3.76 -20.22 0.75
N TRP A 349 -5.09 -20.29 0.91
CA TRP A 349 -5.99 -19.15 1.04
C TRP A 349 -6.43 -18.85 2.48
N GLY A 350 -5.78 -19.49 3.46
CA GLY A 350 -6.04 -19.35 4.89
C GLY A 350 -7.02 -20.37 5.45
N GLY A 351 -6.77 -20.80 6.69
CA GLY A 351 -7.50 -21.85 7.39
C GLY A 351 -6.91 -23.24 7.21
N LYS A 352 -7.62 -24.27 7.71
CA LYS A 352 -7.16 -25.66 7.64
C LYS A 352 -8.21 -26.63 7.10
N LEU A 353 -7.73 -27.68 6.44
CA LEU A 353 -8.47 -28.92 6.25
C LEU A 353 -7.84 -29.98 7.16
N VAL A 354 -8.65 -30.58 8.03
CA VAL A 354 -8.21 -31.73 8.83
C VAL A 354 -8.88 -32.99 8.32
N PHE A 355 -8.10 -33.87 7.72
CA PHE A 355 -8.57 -35.09 7.08
C PHE A 355 -8.28 -36.30 7.96
N TYR A 356 -9.34 -37.02 8.33
CA TYR A 356 -9.26 -38.23 9.15
C TYR A 356 -9.57 -39.47 8.35
N ASN A 357 -8.67 -40.44 8.44
CA ASN A 357 -8.91 -41.81 8.01
C ASN A 357 -9.54 -42.59 9.17
N CYS A 358 -10.82 -42.92 9.02
CA CYS A 358 -11.60 -43.70 9.98
C CYS A 358 -12.03 -45.09 9.44
N ILE A 359 -11.47 -45.52 8.30
CA ILE A 359 -11.88 -46.74 7.59
C ILE A 359 -11.40 -47.99 8.32
N VAL A 360 -12.33 -48.92 8.60
CA VAL A 360 -12.05 -50.23 9.22
C VAL A 360 -12.32 -51.36 8.22
N GLY A 361 -11.67 -52.52 8.38
CA GLY A 361 -11.98 -53.71 7.59
C GLY A 361 -11.52 -53.70 6.12
N GLY A 362 -10.80 -52.65 5.67
CA GLY A 362 -10.24 -52.59 4.32
C GLY A 362 -11.27 -52.38 3.21
N VAL A 363 -12.44 -51.79 3.53
CA VAL A 363 -13.50 -51.48 2.55
C VAL A 363 -13.06 -50.50 1.45
N ILE A 364 -12.06 -49.67 1.75
CA ILE A 364 -11.30 -48.86 0.80
C ILE A 364 -9.81 -49.08 1.09
N ASP A 365 -9.02 -49.32 0.04
CA ASP A 365 -7.55 -49.39 0.13
C ASP A 365 -6.95 -48.01 0.47
N ALA A 366 -6.00 -47.97 1.41
CA ALA A 366 -5.34 -46.75 1.85
C ALA A 366 -4.69 -45.95 0.70
N ARG A 367 -4.31 -46.62 -0.41
CA ARG A 367 -3.77 -45.95 -1.60
C ARG A 367 -4.75 -44.94 -2.24
N PHE A 368 -6.06 -45.08 -2.02
CA PHE A 368 -7.07 -44.19 -2.60
C PHE A 368 -7.41 -42.99 -1.70
N LEU A 369 -6.96 -42.96 -0.45
CA LEU A 369 -7.18 -41.83 0.47
C LEU A 369 -6.64 -40.50 -0.06
N PRO A 370 -5.41 -40.43 -0.62
CA PRO A 370 -4.91 -39.19 -1.24
C PRO A 370 -5.79 -38.71 -2.40
N SER A 371 -6.44 -39.63 -3.12
CA SER A 371 -7.34 -39.29 -4.23
C SER A 371 -8.66 -38.72 -3.73
N ILE A 372 -9.22 -39.26 -2.65
CA ILE A 372 -10.39 -38.68 -1.95
C ILE A 372 -10.07 -37.28 -1.44
N GLN A 373 -8.92 -37.12 -0.76
CA GLN A 373 -8.45 -35.82 -0.25
C GLN A 373 -8.28 -34.80 -1.37
N LYS A 374 -7.70 -35.20 -2.52
CA LYS A 374 -7.61 -34.33 -3.71
C LYS A 374 -8.98 -33.89 -4.22
N GLY A 375 -9.97 -34.79 -4.22
CA GLY A 375 -11.34 -34.47 -4.61
C GLY A 375 -12.00 -33.46 -3.67
N ILE A 376 -11.77 -33.61 -2.36
CA ILE A 376 -12.23 -32.64 -1.35
C ILE A 376 -11.57 -31.28 -1.57
N MET A 377 -10.24 -31.26 -1.76
CA MET A 377 -9.49 -30.02 -1.98
C MET A 377 -9.99 -29.23 -3.20
N GLU A 378 -10.31 -29.90 -4.32
CA GLU A 378 -10.86 -29.23 -5.51
C GLU A 378 -12.24 -28.58 -5.28
N VAL A 379 -13.08 -29.21 -4.46
CA VAL A 379 -14.37 -28.62 -4.05
C VAL A 379 -14.16 -27.50 -3.03
N MET A 380 -13.13 -27.59 -2.19
CA MET A 380 -12.80 -26.49 -1.29
C MET A 380 -12.21 -25.29 -2.04
N GLU A 381 -11.50 -25.49 -3.16
CA GLU A 381 -11.04 -24.41 -4.03
C GLU A 381 -12.20 -23.69 -4.73
N ASN A 382 -13.27 -24.42 -5.08
CA ASN A 382 -14.48 -23.87 -5.68
C ASN A 382 -15.69 -24.19 -4.80
N GLY A 383 -15.88 -23.36 -3.76
CA GLY A 383 -16.83 -23.60 -2.69
C GLY A 383 -18.25 -23.95 -3.16
N PRO A 384 -18.95 -24.88 -2.47
CA PRO A 384 -20.28 -25.31 -2.86
C PRO A 384 -21.37 -24.23 -2.89
N LEU A 385 -21.23 -23.15 -2.11
CA LEU A 385 -22.29 -22.18 -1.89
C LEU A 385 -22.26 -21.03 -2.92
N THR A 386 -21.09 -20.42 -3.11
CA THR A 386 -20.87 -19.22 -3.94
C THR A 386 -19.65 -19.35 -4.84
N GLY A 387 -19.01 -20.53 -4.90
CA GLY A 387 -17.71 -20.70 -5.54
C GLY A 387 -16.53 -20.12 -4.72
N SER A 388 -16.79 -19.56 -3.54
CA SER A 388 -15.76 -18.96 -2.69
C SER A 388 -14.95 -20.04 -1.98
N LYS A 389 -13.64 -19.84 -1.82
CA LYS A 389 -12.77 -20.88 -1.24
C LYS A 389 -13.20 -21.28 0.17
N ALA A 390 -13.43 -22.57 0.39
CA ALA A 390 -13.85 -23.12 1.67
C ALA A 390 -12.65 -23.30 2.62
N ARG A 391 -12.88 -23.15 3.92
CA ARG A 391 -11.84 -23.24 4.95
C ARG A 391 -12.38 -23.73 6.29
N ASP A 392 -11.46 -24.16 7.14
CA ASP A 392 -11.71 -24.56 8.52
C ASP A 392 -12.74 -25.68 8.61
N VAL A 393 -12.43 -26.80 7.93
CA VAL A 393 -13.28 -27.99 7.85
C VAL A 393 -12.52 -29.23 8.31
N ARG A 394 -13.19 -30.05 9.10
CA ARG A 394 -12.76 -31.40 9.47
C ARG A 394 -13.55 -32.42 8.66
N VAL A 395 -12.88 -33.37 8.02
CA VAL A 395 -13.51 -34.44 7.22
C VAL A 395 -13.09 -35.81 7.75
N MET A 396 -14.08 -36.68 8.01
CA MET A 396 -13.86 -38.03 8.51
C MET A 396 -14.42 -39.03 7.51
N VAL A 397 -13.53 -39.78 6.84
CA VAL A 397 -13.92 -40.85 5.93
C VAL A 397 -14.00 -42.14 6.72
N TYR A 398 -15.20 -42.68 6.89
CA TYR A 398 -15.45 -43.80 7.81
C TYR A 398 -15.89 -45.10 7.11
N ASP A 399 -16.46 -45.02 5.91
CA ASP A 399 -16.93 -46.20 5.16
C ASP A 399 -16.88 -45.94 3.64
N GLY A 400 -17.14 -46.98 2.85
CA GLY A 400 -17.28 -46.92 1.41
C GLY A 400 -17.18 -48.28 0.75
N LYS A 401 -17.07 -48.30 -0.59
CA LYS A 401 -16.95 -49.55 -1.36
C LYS A 401 -15.98 -49.38 -2.52
N MET A 402 -15.20 -50.42 -2.78
CA MET A 402 -14.38 -50.57 -3.97
C MET A 402 -14.76 -51.80 -4.80
N HIS A 403 -14.44 -51.76 -6.09
CA HIS A 403 -14.58 -52.89 -7.01
C HIS A 403 -13.17 -53.32 -7.48
N PRO A 404 -12.83 -54.62 -7.45
CA PRO A 404 -11.47 -55.07 -7.74
C PRO A 404 -10.90 -54.63 -9.10
N VAL A 405 -11.77 -54.47 -10.10
CA VAL A 405 -11.38 -54.17 -11.48
C VAL A 405 -11.70 -52.72 -11.89
N ASP A 406 -12.80 -52.16 -11.36
CA ASP A 406 -13.33 -50.88 -11.83
C ASP A 406 -12.92 -49.70 -10.93
N SER A 407 -12.31 -49.96 -9.76
CA SER A 407 -11.85 -48.90 -8.87
C SER A 407 -10.48 -48.35 -9.25
N ASN A 408 -10.43 -47.04 -9.43
CA ASN A 408 -9.23 -46.26 -9.77
C ASN A 408 -9.24 -44.91 -9.04
N ASP A 409 -8.10 -44.21 -9.06
CA ASP A 409 -7.93 -42.91 -8.39
C ASP A 409 -8.97 -41.87 -8.79
N ILE A 410 -9.29 -41.79 -10.08
CA ILE A 410 -10.26 -40.83 -10.61
C ILE A 410 -11.65 -41.10 -10.01
N SER A 411 -12.04 -42.36 -9.86
CA SER A 411 -13.34 -42.75 -9.32
C SER A 411 -13.49 -42.31 -7.86
N PHE A 412 -12.46 -42.52 -7.03
CA PHE A 412 -12.48 -42.11 -5.62
C PHE A 412 -12.33 -40.60 -5.44
N LYS A 413 -11.60 -39.93 -6.32
CA LYS A 413 -11.54 -38.47 -6.37
C LYS A 413 -12.91 -37.85 -6.64
N ILE A 414 -13.61 -38.33 -7.67
CA ILE A 414 -14.97 -37.87 -8.00
C ILE A 414 -15.94 -38.19 -6.85
N ALA A 415 -15.87 -39.41 -6.31
CA ALA A 415 -16.76 -39.80 -5.21
C ALA A 415 -16.54 -38.95 -3.95
N GLY A 416 -15.29 -38.69 -3.57
CA GLY A 416 -14.93 -37.80 -2.47
C GLY A 416 -15.44 -36.37 -2.69
N ALA A 417 -15.25 -35.81 -3.88
CA ALA A 417 -15.72 -34.47 -4.24
C ALA A 417 -17.24 -34.33 -4.09
N HIS A 418 -18.02 -35.28 -4.64
CA HIS A 418 -19.48 -35.22 -4.56
C HIS A 418 -20.02 -35.46 -3.16
N ALA A 419 -19.47 -36.44 -2.43
CA ALA A 419 -19.86 -36.70 -1.04
C ALA A 419 -19.58 -35.46 -0.17
N PHE A 420 -18.40 -34.83 -0.33
CA PHE A 420 -18.06 -33.62 0.40
C PHE A 420 -18.99 -32.46 0.05
N LYS A 421 -19.27 -32.23 -1.23
CA LYS A 421 -20.19 -31.16 -1.67
C LYS A 421 -21.59 -31.32 -1.05
N GLN A 422 -22.12 -32.54 -1.01
CA GLN A 422 -23.43 -32.82 -0.40
C GLN A 422 -23.40 -32.61 1.11
N ALA A 423 -22.37 -33.14 1.79
CA ALA A 423 -22.22 -32.96 3.23
C ALA A 423 -22.07 -31.48 3.60
N PHE A 424 -21.26 -30.72 2.85
CA PHE A 424 -21.03 -29.30 3.09
C PHE A 424 -22.31 -28.48 2.99
N LEU A 425 -23.15 -28.74 1.98
CA LEU A 425 -24.44 -28.05 1.81
C LEU A 425 -25.46 -28.44 2.89
N ALA A 426 -25.37 -29.65 3.44
CA ALA A 426 -26.21 -30.11 4.54
C ALA A 426 -25.71 -29.63 5.93
N ALA A 427 -24.45 -29.19 6.03
CA ALA A 427 -23.76 -28.79 7.26
C ALA A 427 -23.96 -27.32 7.65
N ASN A 428 -25.08 -26.72 7.25
CA ASN A 428 -25.39 -25.31 7.46
C ASN A 428 -24.24 -24.38 7.02
N PRO A 429 -24.00 -24.26 5.69
CA PRO A 429 -22.87 -23.51 5.15
C PRO A 429 -22.99 -22.00 5.45
N LYS A 430 -21.85 -21.42 5.83
CA LYS A 430 -21.71 -20.02 6.22
C LYS A 430 -20.69 -19.31 5.35
N LEU A 431 -21.04 -18.13 4.86
CA LEU A 431 -20.11 -17.27 4.15
C LEU A 431 -19.35 -16.40 5.15
N LEU A 432 -18.05 -16.22 4.92
CA LEU A 432 -17.18 -15.35 5.69
C LEU A 432 -16.70 -14.19 4.79
N GLU A 433 -16.70 -12.98 5.32
CA GLU A 433 -16.14 -11.80 4.66
C GLU A 433 -14.84 -11.35 5.31
N PRO A 434 -13.89 -10.79 4.53
CA PRO A 434 -12.68 -10.22 5.08
C PRO A 434 -13.01 -8.93 5.84
N VAL A 435 -12.53 -8.85 7.07
CA VAL A 435 -12.65 -7.68 7.95
C VAL A 435 -11.31 -6.97 8.04
N LEU A 436 -11.36 -5.65 7.96
CA LEU A 436 -10.22 -4.76 8.00
C LEU A 436 -10.14 -4.08 9.36
N SER A 437 -8.96 -4.04 9.95
CA SER A 437 -8.60 -3.12 11.02
C SER A 437 -8.36 -1.74 10.41
N VAL A 438 -9.22 -0.80 10.76
CA VAL A 438 -9.28 0.56 10.20
C VAL A 438 -9.03 1.56 11.30
N THR A 439 -8.03 2.41 11.10
CA THR A 439 -7.69 3.50 12.02
C THR A 439 -8.05 4.82 11.37
N VAL A 440 -9.01 5.54 11.93
CA VAL A 440 -9.47 6.85 11.44
C VAL A 440 -8.98 7.94 12.38
N LYS A 441 -8.29 8.95 11.85
CA LYS A 441 -7.91 10.16 12.58
C LYS A 441 -8.78 11.31 12.10
N ALA A 442 -9.62 11.86 12.97
CA ALA A 442 -10.57 12.93 12.63
C ALA A 442 -10.51 14.09 13.64
N PRO A 443 -10.79 15.35 13.23
CA PRO A 443 -10.93 16.46 14.16
C PRO A 443 -12.10 16.25 15.12
N GLU A 444 -11.98 16.71 16.37
CA GLU A 444 -13.02 16.55 17.41
C GLU A 444 -14.41 17.02 16.96
N GLU A 445 -14.47 18.13 16.23
CA GLU A 445 -15.70 18.72 15.68
C GLU A 445 -16.47 17.79 14.73
N SER A 446 -15.80 16.84 14.08
CA SER A 446 -16.39 15.95 13.07
C SER A 446 -16.57 14.50 13.55
N VAL A 447 -16.12 14.16 14.76
CA VAL A 447 -16.12 12.78 15.25
C VAL A 447 -17.52 12.18 15.27
N GLY A 448 -18.53 12.93 15.72
CA GLY A 448 -19.91 12.43 15.78
C GLY A 448 -20.42 11.96 14.42
N SER A 449 -20.19 12.75 13.37
CA SER A 449 -20.57 12.39 12.00
C SER A 449 -19.77 11.20 11.46
N VAL A 450 -18.47 11.12 11.78
CA VAL A 450 -17.62 9.98 11.39
C VAL A 450 -18.08 8.68 12.06
N MET A 451 -18.48 8.74 13.33
CA MET A 451 -19.02 7.57 14.05
C MET A 451 -20.31 7.07 13.42
N THR A 452 -21.23 7.97 13.05
CA THR A 452 -22.47 7.58 12.35
C THR A 452 -22.17 6.89 11.02
N GLU A 453 -21.21 7.39 10.26
CA GLU A 453 -20.82 6.80 8.98
C GLU A 453 -20.17 5.40 9.16
N LEU A 454 -19.27 5.25 10.14
CA LEU A 454 -18.70 3.96 10.48
C LEU A 454 -19.78 2.93 10.85
N GLN A 455 -20.77 3.33 11.64
CA GLN A 455 -21.90 2.46 12.01
C GLN A 455 -22.77 2.08 10.81
N ALA A 456 -23.05 3.03 9.91
CA ALA A 456 -23.79 2.77 8.67
C ALA A 456 -23.08 1.71 7.79
N ARG A 457 -21.75 1.69 7.85
CA ARG A 457 -20.88 0.74 7.14
C ARG A 457 -20.58 -0.55 7.93
N ARG A 458 -21.42 -0.90 8.90
CA ARG A 458 -21.28 -2.09 9.74
C ARG A 458 -19.94 -2.16 10.49
N SER A 459 -19.28 -1.02 10.70
CA SER A 459 -18.02 -0.99 11.41
C SER A 459 -18.25 -1.04 12.92
N ILE A 460 -17.42 -1.81 13.60
CA ILE A 460 -17.41 -1.95 15.06
C ILE A 460 -16.25 -1.15 15.61
N ILE A 461 -16.55 -0.10 16.37
CA ILE A 461 -15.54 0.74 17.03
C ILE A 461 -15.02 -0.02 18.25
N GLN A 462 -13.72 -0.30 18.28
CA GLN A 462 -13.06 -1.00 19.37
C GLN A 462 -12.51 -0.04 20.43
N ASN A 463 -11.92 1.07 19.98
CA ASN A 463 -11.28 2.04 20.85
C ASN A 463 -11.34 3.45 20.24
N ILE A 464 -11.38 4.46 21.09
CA ILE A 464 -11.29 5.88 20.74
C ILE A 464 -10.20 6.49 21.62
N GLU A 465 -9.14 6.98 20.99
CA GLU A 465 -8.00 7.62 21.65
C GLU A 465 -7.97 9.11 21.30
N SER A 466 -7.84 9.98 22.31
CA SER A 466 -7.64 11.41 22.08
C SER A 466 -6.17 11.73 21.81
N ASN A 467 -5.90 12.51 20.77
CA ASN A 467 -4.56 12.94 20.38
C ASN A 467 -4.59 14.43 19.99
N ASN A 468 -4.36 15.31 20.98
CA ASN A 468 -4.46 16.76 20.84
C ASN A 468 -5.82 17.16 20.24
N ASN A 469 -5.83 17.90 19.13
CA ASN A 469 -7.04 18.37 18.45
C ASN A 469 -7.71 17.30 17.55
N TYR A 470 -7.28 16.05 17.64
CA TYR A 470 -7.79 14.94 16.84
C TYR A 470 -8.19 13.77 17.74
N GLN A 471 -9.20 13.01 17.31
CA GLN A 471 -9.49 11.69 17.85
C GLN A 471 -9.09 10.60 16.86
N VAL A 472 -8.60 9.50 17.41
CA VAL A 472 -8.18 8.31 16.68
C VAL A 472 -9.14 7.18 17.01
N LEU A 473 -9.96 6.79 16.04
CA LEU A 473 -10.92 5.70 16.15
C LEU A 473 -10.30 4.43 15.56
N LYS A 474 -10.17 3.39 16.37
CA LYS A 474 -9.77 2.04 15.92
C LYS A 474 -11.02 1.20 15.78
N CYS A 475 -11.26 0.67 14.59
CA CYS A 475 -12.48 -0.03 14.26
C CYS A 475 -12.22 -1.24 13.36
N LEU A 476 -13.13 -2.21 13.41
CA LEU A 476 -13.20 -3.33 12.48
C LEU A 476 -14.27 -3.00 11.46
N MET A 477 -13.95 -3.07 10.16
CA MET A 477 -14.90 -2.78 9.08
C MET A 477 -14.83 -3.89 8.03
N PRO A 478 -15.96 -4.45 7.57
CA PRO A 478 -15.96 -5.39 6.46
C PRO A 478 -15.40 -4.73 5.19
N GLN A 479 -14.51 -5.43 4.47
CA GLN A 479 -13.88 -4.90 3.27
C GLN A 479 -14.91 -4.51 2.18
N ALA A 480 -16.06 -5.19 2.14
CA ALA A 480 -17.14 -4.85 1.22
C ALA A 480 -17.64 -3.40 1.38
N GLU A 481 -17.52 -2.87 2.60
CA GLU A 481 -18.00 -1.55 3.03
C GLU A 481 -16.91 -0.47 2.98
N ILE A 482 -15.64 -0.80 2.68
CA ILE A 482 -14.59 0.23 2.57
C ILE A 482 -14.71 1.04 1.26
N PHE A 483 -15.38 0.48 0.26
CA PHE A 483 -15.51 1.11 -1.04
C PHE A 483 -16.31 2.42 -0.92
N GLY A 484 -15.71 3.52 -1.39
CA GLY A 484 -16.29 4.87 -1.30
C GLY A 484 -16.04 5.60 0.03
N PHE A 485 -15.57 4.90 1.07
CA PHE A 485 -15.39 5.48 2.41
C PHE A 485 -14.46 6.70 2.40
N SER A 486 -13.37 6.69 1.63
CA SER A 486 -12.46 7.84 1.53
C SER A 486 -13.15 9.13 1.05
N THR A 487 -14.13 9.02 0.16
CA THR A 487 -14.82 10.16 -0.43
C THR A 487 -15.81 10.76 0.56
N GLU A 488 -16.56 9.91 1.25
CA GLU A 488 -17.50 10.35 2.29
C GLU A 488 -16.79 10.91 3.50
N LEU A 489 -15.72 10.25 3.98
CA LEU A 489 -14.91 10.75 5.09
C LEU A 489 -14.36 12.15 4.77
N ARG A 490 -13.91 12.39 3.54
CA ARG A 490 -13.47 13.71 3.09
C ARG A 490 -14.61 14.73 3.15
N SER A 491 -15.80 14.37 2.69
CA SER A 491 -16.98 15.25 2.72
C SER A 491 -17.38 15.62 4.15
N LEU A 492 -17.46 14.63 5.04
CA LEU A 492 -17.88 14.80 6.44
C LEU A 492 -16.89 15.65 7.25
N THR A 493 -15.61 15.61 6.91
CA THR A 493 -14.53 16.23 7.70
C THR A 493 -13.87 17.41 6.98
N GLN A 494 -14.45 17.87 5.87
CA GLN A 494 -13.88 18.91 5.00
C GLN A 494 -12.43 18.59 4.56
N GLY A 495 -12.11 17.29 4.45
CA GLY A 495 -10.80 16.78 4.08
C GLY A 495 -9.73 16.82 5.18
N LYS A 496 -10.10 17.08 6.44
CA LYS A 496 -9.17 17.10 7.57
C LYS A 496 -8.88 15.71 8.15
N ALA A 497 -9.75 14.73 7.90
CA ALA A 497 -9.54 13.37 8.41
C ALA A 497 -8.71 12.49 7.46
N THR A 498 -8.05 11.51 8.06
CA THR A 498 -7.30 10.47 7.36
C THR A 498 -7.68 9.11 7.90
N PHE A 499 -7.47 8.06 7.12
CA PHE A 499 -7.61 6.70 7.60
C PHE A 499 -6.54 5.79 7.00
N THR A 500 -6.26 4.69 7.70
CA THR A 500 -5.49 3.55 7.20
C THR A 500 -6.29 2.28 7.42
N SER A 501 -6.04 1.26 6.61
CA SER A 501 -6.73 -0.02 6.69
C SER A 501 -5.78 -1.17 6.47
N LYS A 502 -5.92 -2.25 7.24
CA LYS A 502 -5.16 -3.49 7.10
C LYS A 502 -6.08 -4.68 7.28
N PHE A 503 -5.85 -5.77 6.53
CA PHE A 503 -6.57 -7.03 6.77
C PHE A 503 -6.34 -7.54 8.20
N GLU A 504 -7.42 -7.94 8.88
CA GLU A 504 -7.39 -8.45 10.25
C GLU A 504 -7.78 -9.94 10.27
N SER A 505 -9.01 -10.26 9.83
CA SER A 505 -9.59 -11.60 9.98
C SER A 505 -10.68 -11.85 8.94
N TYR A 506 -11.22 -13.07 8.95
CA TYR A 506 -12.48 -13.40 8.27
C TYR A 506 -13.57 -13.56 9.32
N GLU A 507 -14.73 -12.95 9.10
CA GLU A 507 -15.87 -13.02 10.01
C GLU A 507 -17.15 -13.45 9.29
N PRO A 508 -18.12 -14.07 10.00
CA PRO A 508 -19.37 -14.52 9.39
C PRO A 508 -20.18 -13.36 8.81
N VAL A 509 -20.59 -13.53 7.55
CA VAL A 509 -21.48 -12.60 6.86
C VAL A 509 -22.87 -12.63 7.50
N PRO A 510 -23.53 -11.48 7.72
CA PRO A 510 -24.92 -11.45 8.15
C PRO A 510 -25.84 -12.24 7.22
N SER A 511 -26.82 -12.96 7.77
CA SER A 511 -27.64 -13.90 6.99
C SER A 511 -28.41 -13.26 5.83
N TYR A 512 -28.80 -11.99 5.95
CA TYR A 512 -29.49 -11.26 4.87
C TYR A 512 -28.55 -10.99 3.68
N ILE A 513 -27.30 -10.57 3.93
CA ILE A 513 -26.29 -10.34 2.89
C ILE A 513 -25.89 -11.67 2.24
N GLN A 514 -25.70 -12.72 3.04
CA GLN A 514 -25.40 -14.05 2.51
C GLN A 514 -26.49 -14.50 1.53
N GLY A 515 -27.77 -14.31 1.87
CA GLY A 515 -28.88 -14.63 0.97
C GLY A 515 -28.88 -13.85 -0.35
N GLU A 516 -28.48 -12.59 -0.33
CA GLU A 516 -28.31 -11.78 -1.56
C GLU A 516 -27.14 -12.27 -2.41
N LEU A 517 -25.99 -12.56 -1.80
CA LEU A 517 -24.80 -13.04 -2.49
C LEU A 517 -25.02 -14.40 -3.15
N VAL A 518 -25.70 -15.33 -2.47
CA VAL A 518 -26.05 -16.64 -3.04
C VAL A 518 -27.00 -16.49 -4.24
N LYS A 519 -27.98 -15.58 -4.16
CA LYS A 519 -28.89 -15.33 -5.29
C LYS A 519 -28.15 -14.73 -6.49
N ALA A 520 -27.28 -13.76 -6.26
CA ALA A 520 -26.49 -13.13 -7.33
C ALA A 520 -25.62 -14.15 -8.07
N GLU A 521 -25.03 -15.11 -7.35
CA GLU A 521 -24.24 -16.18 -7.97
C GLU A 521 -25.11 -17.14 -8.81
N LEU A 522 -26.30 -17.49 -8.30
CA LEU A 522 -27.27 -18.33 -9.03
C LEU A 522 -27.83 -17.66 -10.28
N GLU A 523 -27.86 -16.33 -10.36
CA GLU A 523 -28.29 -15.59 -11.55
C GLU A 523 -27.17 -15.44 -12.58
N TYR A 524 -25.90 -15.54 -12.15
CA TYR A 524 -24.73 -15.43 -13.02
C TYR A 524 -24.44 -16.73 -13.78
N HIS A 525 -24.86 -17.88 -13.23
CA HIS A 525 -24.69 -19.23 -13.78
C HIS A 525 -25.98 -19.79 -14.39
#